data_AF-A0A952V5U1-F1
#
_entry.id   AF-A0A952V5U1-F1
#
_cell.length_a   1.000
_cell.length_b   1.000
_cell.length_c   1.000
_cell.angle_alpha   90.00
_cell.angle_beta   90.00
_cell.angle_gamma   90.00
#
_symmetry.space_group_name_H-M   'P 1'
#
loop_
_entity.id
_entity.type
_entity.pdbx_description
1 polymer ?
#
loop_
_entity_poly.entity_id
_entity_poly.type
_entity_poly.pdbx_seq_one_letter_code
_entity_poly.pdbx_strand_id
1 'polypeptide(L)'
;MGTNACWIQLRLGRTITPERIRDEIEVYWTAKGARVLAREVRPLEPLRLEKTKTLGYAIGGIENGWVEVLDSERYTADFGLARHLARKLKTHVHFIGVWDVDQTSIERWIAPPGATKKKPAMRGLPMPSLYYAELVAKPDLAAAAIVFKGVRYTNYDPGPEPEEEPPLEPEKNYLASHQAVAKALDAKKALALLKGALNLEPCLTVFLGQALDLDDASARRFTLAIAPFLLCHPLSTVRLTRIAEAAAREGDDATLDAVRAKLTPPPRALLSVIAKRLEQRDEHDAARRLRAMAPSP
;
A
#
# COMPACT_ATOMS: atom_id res chain seq x y z
N MET A 1 -11.74 -11.30 -1.87
CA MET A 1 -11.37 -11.34 -0.44
C MET A 1 -9.95 -10.82 -0.34
N GLY A 2 -9.78 -9.57 0.08
CA GLY A 2 -8.45 -9.05 0.36
C GLY A 2 -7.85 -9.68 1.63
N THR A 3 -6.53 -9.61 1.75
CA THR A 3 -5.83 -10.09 2.93
C THR A 3 -5.74 -8.93 3.92
N ASN A 4 -6.48 -9.02 5.02
CA ASN A 4 -6.37 -8.04 6.10
C ASN A 4 -5.08 -8.32 6.89
N ALA A 5 -4.39 -7.33 7.42
CA ALA A 5 -3.21 -7.52 8.26
C ALA A 5 -3.22 -6.51 9.40
N CYS A 6 -3.36 -6.99 10.64
CA CYS A 6 -3.36 -6.12 11.81
C CYS A 6 -2.24 -6.49 12.80
N TRP A 7 -1.70 -5.50 13.51
CA TRP A 7 -0.71 -5.69 14.57
C TRP A 7 -0.77 -4.58 15.62
N ILE A 8 -0.17 -4.85 16.78
CA ILE A 8 -0.12 -3.93 17.93
C ILE A 8 1.34 -3.56 18.20
N GLN A 9 1.63 -2.28 18.36
CA GLN A 9 2.91 -1.80 18.87
C GLN A 9 2.73 -0.96 20.12
N LEU A 10 3.63 -1.10 21.07
CA LEU A 10 3.59 -0.36 22.33
C LEU A 10 4.86 0.45 22.51
N ARG A 11 4.73 1.69 22.97
CA ARG A 11 5.88 2.48 23.38
C ARG A 11 6.34 2.00 24.75
N LEU A 12 7.60 1.63 24.85
CA LEU A 12 8.20 1.28 26.13
C LEU A 12 8.58 2.55 26.90
N GLY A 13 8.08 2.62 28.13
CA GLY A 13 8.57 3.54 29.15
C GLY A 13 9.63 2.87 30.02
N ARG A 14 10.21 3.62 30.97
CA ARG A 14 11.26 3.12 31.88
C ARG A 14 10.85 1.91 32.74
N THR A 15 9.55 1.64 32.89
CA THR A 15 9.01 0.62 33.80
C THR A 15 8.24 -0.49 33.11
N ILE A 16 8.14 -0.47 31.77
CA ILE A 16 7.35 -1.46 31.01
C ILE A 16 8.33 -2.48 30.44
N THR A 17 8.17 -3.75 30.79
CA THR A 17 8.96 -4.87 30.26
C THR A 17 8.12 -5.81 29.39
N PRO A 18 8.73 -6.61 28.51
CA PRO A 18 8.03 -7.64 27.74
C PRO A 18 7.20 -8.62 28.60
N GLU A 19 7.72 -9.02 29.75
CA GLU A 19 7.01 -9.90 30.70
C GLU A 19 5.80 -9.20 31.29
N ARG A 20 5.91 -7.90 31.60
CA ARG A 20 4.77 -7.13 32.09
C ARG A 20 3.67 -7.01 31.03
N ILE A 21 4.04 -6.87 29.76
CA ILE A 21 3.08 -6.89 28.63
C ILE A 21 2.41 -8.26 28.55
N ARG A 22 3.19 -9.35 28.56
CA ARG A 22 2.67 -10.73 28.60
C ARG A 22 1.67 -10.94 29.75
N ASP A 23 2.00 -10.47 30.95
CA ASP A 23 1.14 -10.65 32.12
C ASP A 23 -0.20 -9.89 31.96
N GLU A 24 -0.22 -8.71 31.33
CA GLU A 24 -1.47 -8.01 31.03
C GLU A 24 -2.28 -8.69 29.92
N ILE A 25 -1.62 -9.33 28.94
CA ILE A 25 -2.27 -10.19 27.93
C ILE A 25 -2.92 -11.40 28.63
N GLU A 26 -2.21 -12.01 29.60
CA GLU A 26 -2.73 -13.10 30.43
C GLU A 26 -4.01 -12.68 31.16
N VAL A 27 -3.98 -11.55 31.87
CA VAL A 27 -5.15 -10.99 32.56
C VAL A 27 -6.32 -10.76 31.61
N TYR A 28 -6.06 -10.19 30.43
CA TYR A 28 -7.09 -9.90 29.44
C TYR A 28 -7.82 -11.17 28.95
N TRP A 29 -7.07 -12.20 28.57
CA TRP A 29 -7.65 -13.42 27.99
C TRP A 29 -8.23 -14.36 29.05
N THR A 30 -7.62 -14.45 30.22
CA THR A 30 -8.18 -15.24 31.33
C THR A 30 -9.50 -14.66 31.83
N ALA A 31 -9.65 -13.33 31.86
CA ALA A 31 -10.94 -12.68 32.15
C ALA A 31 -12.04 -13.02 31.13
N LYS A 32 -11.68 -13.45 29.92
CA LYS A 32 -12.58 -13.94 28.86
C LYS A 32 -12.75 -15.46 28.85
N GLY A 33 -12.26 -16.15 29.88
CA GLY A 33 -12.41 -17.59 30.06
C GLY A 33 -11.34 -18.45 29.38
N ALA A 34 -10.29 -17.83 28.82
CA ALA A 34 -9.16 -18.57 28.28
C ALA A 34 -8.32 -19.18 29.42
N ARG A 35 -7.64 -20.30 29.14
CA ARG A 35 -6.70 -20.94 30.07
C ARG A 35 -5.29 -20.84 29.52
N VAL A 36 -4.33 -20.49 30.37
CA VAL A 36 -2.92 -20.49 30.00
C VAL A 36 -2.47 -21.92 29.74
N LEU A 37 -1.94 -22.16 28.56
CA LEU A 37 -1.35 -23.43 28.15
C LEU A 37 0.17 -23.42 28.36
N ALA A 38 0.83 -22.31 28.01
CA ALA A 38 2.27 -22.14 28.12
C ALA A 38 2.66 -20.66 28.18
N ARG A 39 3.86 -20.35 28.69
CA ARG A 39 4.47 -19.00 28.70
C ARG A 39 5.71 -18.92 27.81
N GLU A 40 5.72 -19.73 26.75
CA GLU A 40 6.79 -19.85 25.76
C GLU A 40 6.16 -19.89 24.36
N VAL A 41 6.95 -19.58 23.31
CA VAL A 41 6.47 -19.68 21.93
C VAL A 41 6.21 -21.15 21.60
N ARG A 42 5.05 -21.43 20.98
CA ARG A 42 4.72 -22.77 20.48
C ARG A 42 4.31 -22.74 19.01
N PRO A 43 4.56 -23.82 18.27
CA PRO A 43 4.06 -23.97 16.91
C PRO A 43 2.54 -23.96 16.92
N LEU A 44 1.96 -22.95 16.29
CA LEU A 44 0.52 -22.80 16.07
C LEU A 44 0.30 -22.54 14.58
N GLU A 45 -0.67 -23.24 14.00
CA GLU A 45 -1.11 -22.96 12.65
C GLU A 45 -1.81 -21.58 12.62
N PRO A 46 -1.40 -20.65 11.73
CA PRO A 46 -2.09 -19.38 11.58
C PRO A 46 -3.54 -19.53 11.12
N LEU A 47 -4.40 -18.58 11.49
CA LEU A 47 -5.82 -18.53 11.08
C LEU A 47 -6.62 -19.77 11.48
N ARG A 48 -6.33 -20.32 12.65
CA ARG A 48 -6.97 -21.55 13.14
C ARG A 48 -7.68 -21.39 14.45
N LEU A 49 -7.70 -20.22 15.09
CA LEU A 49 -8.33 -19.99 16.38
C LEU A 49 -9.78 -20.46 16.41
N GLU A 50 -10.54 -20.19 15.34
CA GLU A 50 -11.92 -20.66 15.25
C GLU A 50 -12.04 -22.19 15.38
N LYS A 51 -11.08 -22.94 14.83
CA LYS A 51 -11.06 -24.41 14.82
C LYS A 51 -10.37 -25.00 16.06
N THR A 52 -9.21 -24.47 16.43
CA THR A 52 -8.33 -25.03 17.48
C THR A 52 -8.63 -24.47 18.87
N LYS A 53 -9.33 -23.33 18.94
CA LYS A 53 -9.55 -22.56 20.18
C LYS A 53 -8.25 -22.23 20.92
N THR A 54 -7.13 -22.18 20.19
CA THR A 54 -5.79 -21.93 20.71
C THR A 54 -5.28 -20.64 20.12
N LEU A 55 -4.69 -19.79 20.96
CA LEU A 55 -4.18 -18.47 20.57
C LEU A 55 -2.83 -18.24 21.23
N GLY A 56 -1.83 -17.87 20.43
CA GLY A 56 -0.50 -17.51 20.90
C GLY A 56 -0.27 -16.00 20.77
N TYR A 57 0.45 -15.44 21.72
CA TYR A 57 1.02 -14.11 21.64
C TYR A 57 2.51 -14.19 21.92
N ALA A 58 3.28 -13.41 21.17
CA ALA A 58 4.68 -13.18 21.40
C ALA A 58 4.96 -11.68 21.42
N ILE A 59 5.89 -11.29 22.27
CA ILE A 59 6.37 -9.91 22.40
C ILE A 59 7.73 -9.87 21.72
N GLY A 60 7.83 -9.09 20.64
CA GLY A 60 9.04 -8.97 19.83
C GLY A 60 10.17 -8.22 20.55
N GLY A 61 11.28 -8.05 19.84
CA GLY A 61 12.40 -7.22 20.28
C GLY A 61 12.02 -5.74 20.42
N ILE A 62 12.85 -5.00 21.14
CA ILE A 62 12.67 -3.55 21.35
C ILE A 62 13.42 -2.82 20.24
N GLU A 63 12.71 -2.06 19.42
CA GLU A 63 13.29 -1.23 18.36
C GLU A 63 12.83 0.21 18.51
N ASN A 64 13.76 1.16 18.59
CA ASN A 64 13.48 2.60 18.73
C ASN A 64 12.50 2.95 19.88
N GLY A 65 12.51 2.17 20.96
CA GLY A 65 11.62 2.36 22.11
C GLY A 65 10.19 1.87 21.88
N TRP A 66 9.94 1.11 20.81
CA TRP A 66 8.69 0.42 20.55
C TRP A 66 8.90 -1.09 20.65
N VAL A 67 7.83 -1.80 20.97
CA VAL A 67 7.80 -3.26 20.99
C VAL A 67 6.54 -3.76 20.30
N GLU A 68 6.68 -4.83 19.52
CA GLU A 68 5.59 -5.44 18.77
C GLU A 68 4.93 -6.55 19.60
N VAL A 69 3.60 -6.62 19.53
CA VAL A 69 2.82 -7.75 20.04
C VAL A 69 2.27 -8.50 18.84
N LEU A 70 2.80 -9.72 18.67
CA LEU A 70 2.57 -10.60 17.54
C LEU A 70 1.63 -11.71 17.98
N ASP A 71 0.53 -11.89 17.27
CA ASP A 71 -0.42 -12.96 17.57
C ASP A 71 -0.32 -14.11 16.57
N SER A 72 -0.81 -15.29 16.95
CA SER A 72 -0.82 -16.45 16.07
C SER A 72 -1.93 -16.39 15.01
N GLU A 73 -2.95 -15.55 15.18
CA GLU A 73 -4.06 -15.37 14.25
C GLU A 73 -3.77 -14.29 13.21
N ARG A 74 -2.55 -14.36 12.67
CA ARG A 74 -1.99 -13.52 11.59
C ARG A 74 -3.11 -13.06 10.68
N TYR A 75 -3.30 -11.73 10.61
CA TYR A 75 -4.34 -10.97 9.89
C TYR A 75 -5.38 -10.30 10.79
N THR A 76 -5.51 -10.78 12.01
CA THR A 76 -6.31 -10.14 13.03
C THR A 76 -5.41 -9.73 14.18
N ALA A 77 -5.67 -8.56 14.75
CA ALA A 77 -5.08 -8.14 16.02
C ALA A 77 -6.25 -7.76 16.91
N ASP A 78 -6.17 -8.09 18.20
CA ASP A 78 -7.27 -7.82 19.11
C ASP A 78 -7.23 -6.34 19.54
N PHE A 79 -8.12 -5.52 19.00
CA PHE A 79 -8.22 -4.09 19.32
C PHE A 79 -8.62 -3.86 20.78
N GLY A 80 -9.46 -4.73 21.34
CA GLY A 80 -9.82 -4.73 22.75
C GLY A 80 -8.59 -4.90 23.64
N LEU A 81 -7.64 -5.76 23.23
CA LEU A 81 -6.35 -5.97 23.88
C LEU A 81 -5.48 -4.73 23.74
N ALA A 82 -5.39 -4.12 22.55
CA ALA A 82 -4.67 -2.87 22.35
C ALA A 82 -5.17 -1.77 23.31
N ARG A 83 -6.48 -1.61 23.44
CA ARG A 83 -7.12 -0.68 24.41
C ARG A 83 -6.82 -1.06 25.86
N HIS A 84 -6.89 -2.35 26.18
CA HIS A 84 -6.58 -2.85 27.53
C HIS A 84 -5.13 -2.51 27.91
N LEU A 85 -4.18 -2.80 27.03
CA LEU A 85 -2.76 -2.53 27.24
C LEU A 85 -2.49 -1.03 27.41
N ALA A 86 -3.05 -0.17 26.53
CA ALA A 86 -2.89 1.28 26.64
C ALA A 86 -3.37 1.81 28.02
N ARG A 87 -4.51 1.30 28.48
CA ARG A 87 -5.11 1.68 29.77
C ARG A 87 -4.32 1.16 30.97
N LYS A 88 -3.96 -0.13 30.97
CA LYS A 88 -3.31 -0.79 32.13
C LYS A 88 -1.85 -0.43 32.26
N LEU A 89 -1.14 -0.36 31.15
CA LEU A 89 0.29 0.01 31.13
C LEU A 89 0.51 1.52 31.10
N LYS A 90 -0.57 2.31 30.96
CA LYS A 90 -0.53 3.78 30.89
C LYS A 90 0.48 4.27 29.85
N THR A 91 0.49 3.62 28.67
CA THR A 91 1.42 3.92 27.58
C THR A 91 0.70 4.14 26.26
N HIS A 92 1.44 4.64 25.28
CA HIS A 92 0.97 4.76 23.92
C HIS A 92 0.98 3.41 23.22
N VAL A 93 -0.13 3.10 22.56
CA VAL A 93 -0.30 1.88 21.77
C VAL A 93 -0.75 2.27 20.38
N HIS A 94 -0.07 1.71 19.38
CA HIS A 94 -0.53 1.72 18.00
C HIS A 94 -1.29 0.43 17.74
N PHE A 95 -2.51 0.58 17.25
CA PHE A 95 -3.22 -0.49 16.57
C PHE A 95 -3.20 -0.14 15.09
N ILE A 96 -2.56 -0.98 14.29
CA ILE A 96 -2.45 -0.78 12.85
C ILE A 96 -3.17 -1.95 12.20
N GLY A 97 -4.10 -1.63 11.30
CA GLY A 97 -4.63 -2.63 10.38
C GLY A 97 -4.50 -2.16 8.94
N VAL A 98 -4.38 -3.12 8.05
CA VAL A 98 -4.39 -2.97 6.60
C VAL A 98 -5.55 -3.82 6.12
N TRP A 99 -6.53 -3.24 5.46
CA TRP A 99 -7.70 -3.95 4.95
C TRP A 99 -7.72 -3.85 3.45
N ASP A 100 -8.09 -4.96 2.81
CA ASP A 100 -8.12 -5.10 1.35
C ASP A 100 -6.80 -4.75 0.64
N VAL A 101 -6.57 -5.35 -0.54
CA VAL A 101 -5.27 -5.26 -1.24
C VAL A 101 -5.04 -3.86 -1.87
N ASP A 102 -5.86 -2.87 -1.49
CA ASP A 102 -5.75 -1.48 -1.90
C ASP A 102 -4.92 -0.60 -0.94
N GLN A 103 -4.33 -1.21 0.09
CA GLN A 103 -3.50 -0.55 1.12
C GLN A 103 -4.28 0.51 1.92
N THR A 104 -5.60 0.39 2.07
CA THR A 104 -6.32 1.20 3.05
C THR A 104 -5.93 0.76 4.46
N SER A 105 -4.97 1.47 5.04
CA SER A 105 -4.53 1.24 6.42
C SER A 105 -5.31 2.11 7.39
N ILE A 106 -6.02 1.52 8.36
CA ILE A 106 -6.41 2.27 9.56
C ILE A 106 -5.25 2.20 10.55
N GLU A 107 -4.60 3.34 10.75
CA GLU A 107 -3.75 3.55 11.90
C GLU A 107 -4.58 4.19 13.03
N ARG A 108 -4.73 3.49 14.16
CA ARG A 108 -5.31 4.06 15.37
C ARG A 108 -4.27 4.21 16.46
N TRP A 109 -4.12 5.46 16.89
CA TRP A 109 -3.31 5.82 18.04
C TRP A 109 -4.16 5.81 19.31
N ILE A 110 -3.83 4.91 20.23
CA ILE A 110 -4.52 4.77 21.52
C ILE A 110 -3.63 5.35 22.61
N ALA A 111 -4.06 6.48 23.16
CA ALA A 111 -3.37 7.14 24.27
C ALA A 111 -3.84 6.62 25.63
N PRO A 112 -2.98 6.70 26.66
CA PRO A 112 -3.44 6.53 28.03
C PRO A 112 -4.35 7.69 28.45
N PRO A 113 -5.25 7.48 29.43
CA PRO A 113 -6.10 8.56 29.96
C PRO A 113 -5.28 9.77 30.42
N GLY A 114 -5.67 10.97 29.98
CA GLY A 114 -5.00 12.23 30.33
C GLY A 114 -3.82 12.62 29.44
N ALA A 115 -3.42 11.80 28.47
CA ALA A 115 -2.38 12.19 27.50
C ALA A 115 -2.89 13.25 26.51
N THR A 116 -2.02 14.22 26.19
CA THR A 116 -2.27 15.16 25.08
C THR A 116 -2.36 14.40 23.76
N LYS A 117 -3.47 14.59 23.02
CA LYS A 117 -3.78 13.93 21.73
C LYS A 117 -2.88 14.39 20.56
N LYS A 118 -1.59 14.62 20.77
CA LYS A 118 -0.67 14.92 19.68
C LYS A 118 -0.35 13.63 18.94
N LYS A 119 -0.99 13.44 17.77
CA LYS A 119 -0.67 12.37 16.83
C LYS A 119 0.79 12.54 16.34
N PRO A 120 1.61 11.48 16.28
CA PRO A 120 2.89 11.53 15.58
C PRO A 120 2.67 11.77 14.06
N ALA A 121 3.70 12.24 13.36
CA ALA A 121 3.62 12.48 11.91
C ALA A 121 3.52 11.16 11.13
N MET A 122 2.53 11.04 10.24
CA MET A 122 2.15 9.80 9.51
C MET A 122 3.16 9.26 8.48
N ARG A 123 4.34 9.87 8.29
CA ARG A 123 5.32 9.38 7.29
C ARG A 123 6.10 8.20 7.87
N GLY A 124 5.89 7.01 7.29
CA GLY A 124 6.66 5.80 7.57
C GLY A 124 5.99 4.90 8.60
N LEU A 125 4.76 4.43 8.31
CA LEU A 125 4.09 3.40 9.12
C LEU A 125 5.04 2.21 9.31
N PRO A 126 5.37 1.84 10.56
CA PRO A 126 6.26 0.72 10.81
C PRO A 126 5.52 -0.58 10.47
N MET A 127 5.87 -1.19 9.34
CA MET A 127 5.46 -2.55 9.00
C MET A 127 5.91 -3.51 10.11
N PRO A 128 5.14 -4.58 10.41
CA PRO A 128 5.57 -5.56 11.38
C PRO A 128 6.92 -6.13 10.93
N SER A 129 7.90 -6.08 11.83
CA SER A 129 9.26 -6.55 11.54
C SER A 129 9.35 -8.07 11.46
N LEU A 130 8.40 -8.77 12.10
CA LEU A 130 8.32 -10.21 12.24
C LEU A 130 6.86 -10.70 12.28
N TYR A 131 6.64 -11.96 11.92
CA TYR A 131 5.40 -12.69 12.14
C TYR A 131 5.55 -13.74 13.25
N TYR A 132 4.46 -14.09 13.94
CA TYR A 132 4.48 -15.16 14.96
C TYR A 132 5.03 -16.49 14.41
N ALA A 133 4.73 -16.83 13.17
CA ALA A 133 5.27 -18.02 12.51
C ALA A 133 6.80 -18.00 12.37
N GLU A 134 7.41 -16.82 12.23
CA GLU A 134 8.86 -16.69 12.17
C GLU A 134 9.48 -16.86 13.56
N LEU A 135 8.79 -16.47 14.63
CA LEU A 135 9.20 -16.72 16.01
C LEU A 135 9.13 -18.18 16.41
N VAL A 136 8.26 -18.98 15.78
CA VAL A 136 8.28 -20.45 15.97
C VAL A 136 9.61 -21.03 15.47
N ALA A 137 10.13 -20.50 14.36
CA ALA A 137 11.41 -20.94 13.80
C ALA A 137 12.63 -20.37 14.55
N LYS A 138 12.47 -19.19 15.18
CA LYS A 138 13.52 -18.48 15.93
C LYS A 138 12.98 -17.97 17.28
N PRO A 139 12.75 -18.85 18.28
CA PRO A 139 12.10 -18.48 19.53
C PRO A 139 12.88 -17.47 20.37
N ASP A 140 14.21 -17.41 20.18
CA ASP A 140 15.14 -16.48 20.82
C ASP A 140 14.89 -15.01 20.45
N LEU A 141 14.18 -14.74 19.36
CA LEU A 141 13.76 -13.40 18.97
C LEU A 141 12.55 -12.88 19.77
N ALA A 142 11.84 -13.77 20.46
CA ALA A 142 10.73 -13.37 21.33
C ALA A 142 11.27 -13.01 22.72
N ALA A 143 11.05 -11.77 23.15
CA ALA A 143 11.42 -11.35 24.50
C ALA A 143 10.50 -11.95 25.57
N ALA A 144 9.24 -12.21 25.23
CA ALA A 144 8.29 -12.96 26.06
C ALA A 144 7.20 -13.59 25.18
N ALA A 145 6.52 -14.63 25.68
CA ALA A 145 5.41 -15.25 24.96
C ALA A 145 4.37 -15.86 25.91
N ILE A 146 3.17 -16.11 25.39
CA ILE A 146 2.09 -16.81 26.09
C ILE A 146 1.16 -17.48 25.10
N VAL A 147 0.69 -18.67 25.45
CA VAL A 147 -0.25 -19.46 24.66
C VAL A 147 -1.45 -19.81 25.51
N PHE A 148 -2.63 -19.64 24.93
CA PHE A 148 -3.92 -19.91 25.57
C PHE A 148 -4.66 -21.04 24.87
N LYS A 149 -5.52 -21.74 25.63
CA LYS A 149 -6.52 -22.70 25.14
C LYS A 149 -7.91 -22.29 25.59
N GLY A 150 -8.92 -22.65 24.81
CA GLY A 150 -10.33 -22.36 25.10
C GLY A 150 -10.75 -20.95 24.72
N VAL A 151 -9.96 -20.25 23.90
CA VAL A 151 -10.31 -18.93 23.39
C VAL A 151 -11.48 -19.06 22.41
N ARG A 152 -12.56 -18.31 22.64
CA ARG A 152 -13.69 -18.23 21.71
C ARG A 152 -13.41 -17.13 20.70
N TYR A 153 -13.50 -17.44 19.42
CA TYR A 153 -13.30 -16.47 18.33
C TYR A 153 -14.23 -15.26 18.46
N THR A 154 -15.47 -15.44 18.93
CA THR A 154 -16.42 -14.34 19.22
C THR A 154 -15.96 -13.35 20.29
N ASN A 155 -14.95 -13.70 21.09
CA ASN A 155 -14.36 -12.82 22.10
C ASN A 155 -13.18 -12.00 21.56
N TYR A 156 -12.75 -12.32 20.34
CA TYR A 156 -11.70 -11.62 19.61
C TYR A 156 -12.30 -10.34 19.02
N ASP A 157 -11.76 -9.19 19.39
CA ASP A 157 -12.19 -7.89 18.88
C ASP A 157 -11.30 -7.52 17.69
N PRO A 158 -11.73 -7.72 16.43
CA PRO A 158 -10.91 -7.40 15.24
C PRO A 158 -10.63 -5.91 15.12
N GLY A 159 -11.23 -5.09 15.99
CA GLY A 159 -11.18 -3.67 15.94
C GLY A 159 -12.31 -3.07 15.13
N PRO A 160 -12.35 -1.74 15.08
CA PRO A 160 -13.22 -1.07 14.15
C PRO A 160 -12.83 -1.59 12.77
N GLU A 161 -13.84 -1.99 11.99
CA GLU A 161 -13.67 -1.97 10.54
C GLU A 161 -13.14 -0.59 10.16
N PRO A 162 -12.45 -0.45 9.01
CA PRO A 162 -12.34 0.86 8.37
C PRO A 162 -13.71 1.46 8.51
N GLU A 163 -13.79 2.66 9.12
CA GLU A 163 -14.94 3.48 8.78
C GLU A 163 -14.93 3.40 7.26
N GLU A 164 -15.98 2.82 6.66
CA GLU A 164 -16.24 3.01 5.23
C GLU A 164 -15.91 4.47 5.06
N GLU A 165 -14.82 4.78 4.34
CA GLU A 165 -14.43 6.17 4.18
C GLU A 165 -15.73 6.86 3.80
N PRO A 166 -16.21 7.82 4.63
CA PRO A 166 -17.57 8.34 4.50
C PRO A 166 -17.74 8.59 3.02
N PRO A 167 -18.71 7.90 2.36
CA PRO A 167 -18.69 7.67 0.92
C PRO A 167 -18.28 8.98 0.32
N LEU A 168 -17.07 9.03 -0.27
CA LEU A 168 -16.40 10.27 -0.67
C LEU A 168 -17.49 11.27 -0.99
N GLU A 169 -17.68 12.31 -0.15
CA GLU A 169 -18.74 13.30 -0.36
C GLU A 169 -18.83 13.54 -1.86
N PRO A 170 -20.02 13.52 -2.50
CA PRO A 170 -20.17 13.36 -3.94
C PRO A 170 -19.50 14.50 -4.73
N GLU A 171 -18.19 14.42 -4.81
CA GLU A 171 -17.28 15.13 -5.66
C GLU A 171 -16.51 14.03 -6.34
N LYS A 172 -17.14 13.60 -7.43
CA LYS A 172 -16.51 12.99 -8.59
C LYS A 172 -16.07 11.57 -8.35
N ASN A 173 -16.84 10.66 -8.95
CA ASN A 173 -16.32 9.46 -9.59
C ASN A 173 -14.96 9.81 -10.24
N TYR A 174 -13.87 9.47 -9.56
CA TYR A 174 -12.51 9.95 -9.85
C TYR A 174 -12.09 9.50 -11.24
N LEU A 175 -12.47 8.27 -11.58
CA LEU A 175 -12.39 7.73 -12.93
C LEU A 175 -13.23 8.55 -13.92
N ALA A 176 -14.48 8.90 -13.60
CA ALA A 176 -15.28 9.77 -14.46
C ALA A 176 -14.69 11.18 -14.61
N SER A 177 -13.98 11.70 -13.61
CA SER A 177 -13.28 12.98 -13.73
C SER A 177 -12.07 12.90 -14.63
N HIS A 178 -11.28 11.84 -14.52
CA HIS A 178 -10.19 11.59 -15.47
C HIS A 178 -10.75 11.41 -16.89
N GLN A 179 -11.82 10.64 -17.03
CA GLN A 179 -12.48 10.41 -18.32
C GLN A 179 -13.06 11.70 -18.89
N ALA A 180 -13.67 12.55 -18.06
CA ALA A 180 -14.17 13.86 -18.48
C ALA A 180 -13.03 14.79 -18.91
N VAL A 181 -11.91 14.79 -18.18
CA VAL A 181 -10.71 15.58 -18.52
C VAL A 181 -10.06 15.07 -19.80
N ALA A 182 -9.94 13.76 -19.99
CA ALA A 182 -9.41 13.15 -21.21
C ALA A 182 -10.35 13.41 -22.40
N LYS A 183 -11.67 13.29 -22.22
CA LYS A 183 -12.66 13.60 -23.25
C LYS A 183 -12.63 15.09 -23.64
N ALA A 184 -12.39 15.96 -22.67
CA ALA A 184 -12.26 17.41 -22.89
C ALA A 184 -10.85 17.82 -23.33
N LEU A 185 -9.87 16.92 -23.28
CA LEU A 185 -8.45 17.16 -23.56
C LEU A 185 -7.87 18.37 -22.80
N ASP A 186 -8.29 18.55 -21.54
CA ASP A 186 -7.88 19.68 -20.70
C ASP A 186 -6.56 19.39 -19.97
N ALA A 187 -5.44 19.69 -20.63
CA ALA A 187 -4.10 19.41 -20.11
C ALA A 187 -3.81 20.13 -18.77
N LYS A 188 -4.36 21.33 -18.56
CA LYS A 188 -4.17 22.09 -17.31
C LYS A 188 -4.82 21.36 -16.13
N LYS A 189 -6.06 20.90 -16.30
CA LYS A 189 -6.74 20.08 -15.28
C LYS A 189 -6.07 18.72 -15.11
N ALA A 190 -5.64 18.08 -16.20
CA ALA A 190 -4.91 16.82 -16.12
C ALA A 190 -3.63 16.96 -15.28
N LEU A 191 -2.85 18.03 -15.48
CA LEU A 191 -1.64 18.29 -14.68
C LEU A 191 -1.95 18.60 -13.21
N ALA A 192 -3.05 19.31 -12.93
CA ALA A 192 -3.48 19.54 -11.55
C ALA A 192 -3.84 18.22 -10.85
N LEU A 193 -4.57 17.33 -11.54
CA LEU A 193 -4.91 16.01 -11.04
C LEU A 193 -3.66 15.14 -10.82
N LEU A 194 -2.77 15.10 -11.81
CA LEU A 194 -1.52 14.34 -11.73
C LEU A 194 -0.61 14.79 -10.57
N LYS A 195 -0.53 16.09 -10.29
CA LYS A 195 0.26 16.64 -9.17
C LYS A 195 -0.35 16.38 -7.80
N GLY A 196 -1.69 16.26 -7.72
CA GLY A 196 -2.41 16.00 -6.47
C GLY A 196 -2.67 14.51 -6.21
N ALA A 197 -2.40 13.63 -7.18
CA ALA A 197 -2.72 12.22 -7.09
C ALA A 197 -1.81 11.48 -6.08
N LEU A 198 -2.43 10.78 -5.13
CA LEU A 198 -1.74 9.83 -4.24
C LEU A 198 -1.27 8.58 -5.01
N ASN A 199 -2.01 8.18 -6.06
CA ASN A 199 -1.67 7.09 -6.95
C ASN A 199 -1.87 7.53 -8.42
N LEU A 200 -0.81 7.45 -9.22
CA LEU A 200 -0.84 7.86 -10.62
C LEU A 200 -1.52 6.84 -11.54
N GLU A 201 -1.61 5.57 -11.16
CA GLU A 201 -2.03 4.47 -12.04
C GLU A 201 -3.43 4.66 -12.69
N PRO A 202 -4.46 5.13 -11.95
CA PRO A 202 -5.76 5.43 -12.56
C PRO A 202 -5.69 6.58 -13.57
N CYS A 203 -4.83 7.57 -13.34
CA CYS A 203 -4.61 8.68 -14.27
C CYS A 203 -3.92 8.18 -15.54
N LEU A 204 -2.88 7.35 -15.39
CA LEU A 204 -2.12 6.80 -16.51
C LEU A 204 -2.97 5.90 -17.41
N THR A 205 -3.88 5.12 -16.83
CA THR A 205 -4.80 4.27 -17.60
C THR A 205 -5.79 5.08 -18.43
N VAL A 206 -6.21 6.26 -17.96
CA VAL A 206 -7.13 7.12 -18.70
C VAL A 206 -6.40 8.02 -19.70
N PHE A 207 -5.33 8.69 -19.27
CA PHE A 207 -4.61 9.68 -20.08
C PHE A 207 -3.65 9.06 -21.09
N LEU A 208 -3.17 7.84 -20.86
CA LEU A 208 -2.31 7.10 -21.78
C LEU A 208 -2.89 5.73 -22.15
N GLY A 209 -4.17 5.50 -21.92
CA GLY A 209 -4.86 4.28 -22.32
C GLY A 209 -5.12 4.22 -23.82
N GLN A 210 -5.53 3.04 -24.30
CA GLN A 210 -5.91 2.83 -25.70
C GLN A 210 -7.15 3.65 -26.13
N ALA A 211 -7.96 4.10 -25.16
CA ALA A 211 -9.14 4.91 -25.42
C ALA A 211 -8.82 6.34 -25.91
N LEU A 212 -7.59 6.82 -25.69
CA LEU A 212 -7.15 8.09 -26.24
C LEU A 212 -6.66 7.86 -27.68
N ASP A 213 -7.41 8.31 -28.67
CA ASP A 213 -7.08 8.09 -30.08
C ASP A 213 -5.97 9.05 -30.53
N LEU A 214 -4.77 8.51 -30.81
CA LEU A 214 -3.63 9.32 -31.27
C LEU A 214 -3.70 9.69 -32.75
N ASP A 215 -4.71 9.22 -33.48
CA ASP A 215 -4.98 9.72 -34.83
C ASP A 215 -5.53 11.16 -34.80
N ASP A 216 -6.18 11.56 -33.69
CA ASP A 216 -6.57 12.94 -33.42
C ASP A 216 -5.37 13.80 -32.96
N ALA A 217 -5.12 14.90 -33.66
CA ALA A 217 -4.10 15.88 -33.31
C ALA A 217 -4.29 16.48 -31.91
N SER A 218 -5.53 16.69 -31.48
CA SER A 218 -5.85 17.24 -30.16
C SER A 218 -5.42 16.29 -29.05
N ALA A 219 -5.65 14.98 -29.23
CA ALA A 219 -5.23 13.94 -28.31
C ALA A 219 -3.70 13.80 -28.21
N ARG A 220 -3.00 13.94 -29.34
CA ARG A 220 -1.53 13.98 -29.35
C ARG A 220 -0.99 15.18 -28.60
N ARG A 221 -1.51 16.38 -28.88
CA ARG A 221 -1.11 17.61 -28.19
C ARG A 221 -1.40 17.56 -26.69
N PHE A 222 -2.54 17.00 -26.30
CA PHE A 222 -2.85 16.72 -24.89
C PHE A 222 -1.80 15.80 -24.27
N THR A 223 -1.47 14.70 -24.94
CA THR A 223 -0.45 13.73 -24.49
C THR A 223 0.91 14.41 -24.29
N LEU A 224 1.33 15.26 -25.23
CA LEU A 224 2.60 15.99 -25.13
C LEU A 224 2.58 17.07 -24.05
N ALA A 225 1.45 17.76 -23.86
CA ALA A 225 1.32 18.77 -22.81
C ALA A 225 1.49 18.19 -21.40
N ILE A 226 1.12 16.91 -21.20
CA ILE A 226 1.30 16.23 -19.91
C ILE A 226 2.59 15.40 -19.81
N ALA A 227 3.25 15.11 -20.94
CA ALA A 227 4.44 14.25 -21.01
C ALA A 227 5.61 14.71 -20.11
N PRO A 228 5.97 16.00 -20.00
CA PRO A 228 7.07 16.42 -19.13
C PRO A 228 6.90 16.00 -17.68
N PHE A 229 5.66 16.06 -17.16
CA PHE A 229 5.37 15.58 -15.81
C PHE A 229 5.45 14.05 -15.75
N LEU A 230 4.82 13.34 -16.69
CA LEU A 230 4.76 11.87 -16.68
C LEU A 230 6.15 11.24 -16.80
N LEU A 231 7.05 11.84 -17.58
CA LEU A 231 8.43 11.38 -17.73
C LEU A 231 9.28 11.59 -16.47
N CYS A 232 8.82 12.33 -15.45
CA CYS A 232 9.49 12.32 -14.15
C CYS A 232 9.23 11.03 -13.34
N HIS A 233 8.31 10.18 -13.79
CA HIS A 233 7.87 8.98 -13.08
C HIS A 233 8.25 7.68 -13.82
N PRO A 234 8.28 6.52 -13.12
CA PRO A 234 8.41 5.22 -13.77
C PRO A 234 7.14 4.93 -14.59
N LEU A 235 7.32 4.66 -15.88
CA LEU A 235 6.24 4.34 -16.82
C LEU A 235 6.51 2.99 -17.47
N SER A 236 5.45 2.25 -17.79
CA SER A 236 5.57 1.01 -18.56
C SER A 236 6.01 1.30 -20.00
N THR A 237 6.66 0.32 -20.63
CA THR A 237 7.08 0.37 -22.03
C THR A 237 5.94 0.79 -22.97
N VAL A 238 4.74 0.27 -22.75
CA VAL A 238 3.55 0.60 -23.57
C VAL A 238 3.19 2.09 -23.47
N ARG A 239 3.23 2.67 -22.26
CA ARG A 239 2.93 4.08 -22.03
C ARG A 239 4.00 4.99 -22.62
N LEU A 240 5.27 4.61 -22.45
CA LEU A 240 6.40 5.30 -23.08
C LEU A 240 6.27 5.29 -24.61
N THR A 241 5.89 4.17 -25.22
CA THR A 241 5.69 4.12 -26.68
C THR A 241 4.53 4.96 -27.18
N ARG A 242 3.48 5.17 -26.37
CA ARG A 242 2.37 6.07 -26.75
C ARG A 242 2.78 7.54 -26.71
N ILE A 243 3.57 7.94 -25.71
CA ILE A 243 4.18 9.29 -25.67
C ILE A 243 5.10 9.47 -26.88
N ALA A 244 5.94 8.48 -27.19
CA ALA A 244 6.80 8.51 -28.38
C ALA A 244 6.00 8.63 -29.68
N GLU A 245 4.90 7.89 -29.85
CA GLU A 245 4.05 7.99 -31.03
C GLU A 245 3.45 9.40 -31.19
N ALA A 246 2.91 9.97 -30.10
CA ALA A 246 2.39 11.33 -30.11
C ALA A 246 3.49 12.35 -30.49
N ALA A 247 4.69 12.21 -29.91
CA ALA A 247 5.82 13.09 -30.18
C ALA A 247 6.31 12.99 -31.62
N ALA A 248 6.40 11.77 -32.17
CA ALA A 248 6.84 11.56 -33.55
C ALA A 248 5.89 12.16 -34.58
N ARG A 249 4.58 12.10 -34.35
CA ARG A 249 3.57 12.67 -35.24
C ARG A 249 3.46 14.20 -35.15
N GLU A 250 3.72 14.80 -33.98
CA GLU A 250 3.77 16.26 -33.83
C GLU A 250 5.17 16.86 -34.11
N GLY A 251 6.19 16.03 -34.31
CA GLY A 251 7.57 16.47 -34.57
C GLY A 251 8.30 17.00 -33.33
N ASP A 252 7.96 16.51 -32.14
CA ASP A 252 8.59 16.88 -30.86
C ASP A 252 9.82 15.99 -30.57
N ASP A 253 10.96 16.36 -31.15
CA ASP A 253 12.21 15.60 -30.99
C ASP A 253 12.74 15.62 -29.55
N ALA A 254 12.46 16.68 -28.78
CA ALA A 254 12.89 16.78 -27.37
C ALA A 254 12.18 15.73 -26.50
N THR A 255 10.87 15.54 -26.68
CA THR A 255 10.13 14.48 -25.98
C THR A 255 10.57 13.09 -26.45
N LEU A 256 10.88 12.90 -27.75
CA LEU A 256 11.41 11.63 -28.26
C LEU A 256 12.73 11.25 -27.58
N ASP A 257 13.67 12.19 -27.45
CA ASP A 257 14.95 11.96 -26.77
C ASP A 257 14.76 11.62 -25.28
N ALA A 258 13.84 12.31 -24.60
CA ALA A 258 13.52 12.03 -23.20
C ALA A 258 12.90 10.63 -23.01
N VAL A 259 12.03 10.19 -23.93
CA VAL A 259 11.48 8.83 -23.92
C VAL A 259 12.57 7.80 -24.24
N ARG A 260 13.44 8.09 -25.21
CA ARG A 260 14.54 7.19 -25.62
C ARG A 260 15.46 6.86 -24.46
N ALA A 261 15.82 7.85 -23.63
CA ALA A 261 16.66 7.66 -22.45
C ALA A 261 16.05 6.65 -21.44
N LYS A 262 14.73 6.48 -21.43
CA LYS A 262 14.01 5.59 -20.50
C LYS A 262 13.73 4.20 -21.07
N LEU A 263 13.80 4.03 -22.38
CA LEU A 263 13.54 2.76 -23.05
C LEU A 263 14.83 1.95 -23.20
N THR A 264 15.54 1.63 -22.11
CA THR A 264 16.80 0.87 -22.18
C THR A 264 16.63 -0.56 -21.67
N PRO A 265 16.73 -1.62 -22.53
CA PRO A 265 16.90 -1.58 -23.98
C PRO A 265 15.60 -1.23 -24.73
N PRO A 266 15.68 -0.67 -25.95
CA PRO A 266 14.50 -0.20 -26.65
C PRO A 266 13.59 -1.35 -27.07
N PRO A 267 12.26 -1.21 -26.94
CA PRO A 267 11.28 -2.23 -27.34
C PRO A 267 11.13 -2.26 -28.87
N ARG A 268 12.18 -2.72 -29.55
CA ARG A 268 12.34 -2.69 -31.02
C ARG A 268 11.10 -3.22 -31.75
N ALA A 269 10.54 -4.34 -31.29
CA ALA A 269 9.35 -4.93 -31.89
C ALA A 269 8.14 -3.98 -31.85
N LEU A 270 7.88 -3.34 -30.70
CA LEU A 270 6.71 -2.48 -30.52
C LEU A 270 6.83 -1.18 -31.31
N LEU A 271 8.00 -0.52 -31.27
CA LEU A 271 8.27 0.68 -32.06
C LEU A 271 8.21 0.40 -33.57
N SER A 272 8.70 -0.75 -34.01
CA SER A 272 8.66 -1.15 -35.44
C SER A 272 7.24 -1.41 -35.92
N VAL A 273 6.39 -2.03 -35.09
CA VAL A 273 4.96 -2.24 -35.40
C VAL A 273 4.24 -0.90 -35.54
N ILE A 274 4.47 0.05 -34.63
CA ILE A 274 3.86 1.38 -34.70
C ILE A 274 4.37 2.11 -35.95
N ALA A 275 5.68 2.15 -36.20
CA ALA A 275 6.23 2.80 -37.39
C ALA A 275 5.68 2.22 -38.69
N LYS A 276 5.54 0.89 -38.79
CA LYS A 276 4.91 0.24 -39.96
C LYS A 276 3.45 0.66 -40.14
N ARG A 277 2.69 0.78 -39.05
CA ARG A 277 1.30 1.26 -39.09
C ARG A 277 1.20 2.71 -39.59
N LEU A 278 2.15 3.57 -39.21
CA LEU A 278 2.22 4.96 -39.67
C LEU A 278 2.51 5.02 -41.18
N GLU A 279 3.43 4.20 -41.68
CA GLU A 279 3.72 4.13 -43.13
C GLU A 279 2.54 3.65 -43.96
N GLN A 280 1.77 2.69 -43.44
CA GLN A 280 0.54 2.23 -44.09
C GLN A 280 -0.54 3.32 -44.19
N ARG A 281 -0.34 4.45 -43.50
CA ARG A 281 -1.22 5.63 -43.49
C ARG A 281 -0.53 6.85 -44.10
N ASP A 282 0.54 6.64 -44.86
CA ASP A 282 1.35 7.68 -45.52
C ASP A 282 2.01 8.70 -44.56
N GLU A 283 2.10 8.39 -43.25
CA GLU A 283 2.76 9.21 -42.23
C GLU A 283 4.27 8.90 -42.15
N HIS A 284 4.97 8.98 -43.29
CA HIS A 284 6.37 8.53 -43.43
C HIS A 284 7.35 9.27 -42.51
N ASP A 285 7.13 10.56 -42.25
CA ASP A 285 8.00 11.37 -41.41
C ASP A 285 7.92 11.00 -39.93
N ALA A 286 6.73 10.66 -39.45
CA ALA A 286 6.54 10.17 -38.08
C ALA A 286 7.12 8.75 -37.92
N ALA A 287 6.91 7.89 -38.90
CA ALA A 287 7.51 6.55 -38.94
C ALA A 287 9.04 6.58 -38.87
N ARG A 288 9.66 7.50 -39.64
CA ARG A 288 11.10 7.72 -39.66
C ARG A 288 11.64 8.11 -38.29
N ARG A 289 10.98 9.05 -37.60
CA ARG A 289 11.34 9.50 -36.25
C ARG A 289 11.27 8.37 -35.22
N LEU A 290 10.20 7.57 -35.23
CA LEU A 290 10.08 6.41 -34.33
C LEU A 290 11.15 5.36 -34.58
N ARG A 291 11.49 5.08 -35.84
CA ARG A 291 12.58 4.15 -36.17
C ARG A 291 13.92 4.66 -35.69
N ALA A 292 14.17 5.97 -35.82
CA ALA A 292 15.40 6.58 -35.34
C ALA A 292 15.62 6.42 -33.82
N MET A 293 14.56 6.19 -33.03
CA MET A 293 14.68 5.91 -31.59
C MET A 293 15.30 4.54 -31.29
N ALA A 294 15.14 3.57 -32.18
CA ALA A 294 15.71 2.23 -32.08
C ALA A 294 16.93 2.13 -33.00
N PRO A 295 18.15 2.48 -32.54
CA PRO A 295 19.31 2.43 -33.41
C PRO A 295 19.51 1.00 -33.93
N SER A 296 19.80 0.90 -35.24
CA SER A 296 20.31 -0.33 -35.87
C SER A 296 21.59 -0.80 -35.16
N PRO A 297 21.87 -2.12 -35.17
CA PRO A 297 23.11 -2.67 -34.63
C PRO A 297 24.36 -1.99 -35.23
#